data_AF-A0A523VJ77-F1
#
_entry.id   AF-A0A523VJ77-F1
#
_cell.length_a   1.000
_cell.length_b   1.000
_cell.length_c   1.000
_cell.angle_alpha   90.00
_cell.angle_beta   90.00
_cell.angle_gamma   90.00
#
_symmetry.space_group_name_H-M   'P 1'
#
loop_
_entity.id
_entity.type
_entity.pdbx_description
1 polymer ?
#
loop_
_entity_poly.entity_id
_entity_poly.type
_entity_poly.pdbx_seq_one_letter_code
_entity_poly.pdbx_strand_id
1 'polypeptide(L)'
;MSRPTCRSAVARWVRLWASTWAGKSTTTSRGTADLYGEVCVSRRKYTIGVDYGTESGRALLVDVATGEEVAAAVHPYGDGVIDEHLPGSDEPLPPDFALQNPQDYIDVLKETIPAMLRESGVKREDVIGIGTDFTACTMLPIEKAGTPLCMTPQLRDNPYAWVKIWKHHAAQSEANRLNEVASARGETWLPRYGGKISSEWLIPKIWETLNMAPEVYVAADRYIEAADWIVLQLTGEEKRNSCTAGYKAIWHKQEGY
;
A
#
# COMPACT_ATOMS: atom_id res chain seq x y z
N MET A 1 -27.31 -1.92 -14.65
CA MET A 1 -25.99 -1.26 -14.80
C MET A 1 -24.93 -2.22 -14.28
N SER A 2 -24.19 -2.86 -15.18
CA SER A 2 -23.21 -3.91 -14.88
C SER A 2 -21.94 -3.33 -14.25
N ARG A 3 -21.54 -3.83 -13.08
CA ARG A 3 -20.30 -3.44 -12.40
C ARG A 3 -19.08 -3.90 -13.22
N PRO A 4 -18.01 -3.09 -13.34
CA PRO A 4 -16.79 -3.53 -14.00
C PRO A 4 -16.12 -4.62 -13.14
N THR A 5 -15.66 -5.69 -13.77
CA THR A 5 -14.84 -6.73 -13.11
C THR A 5 -13.43 -6.20 -12.87
N CYS A 6 -12.77 -6.59 -11.78
CA CYS A 6 -11.39 -6.19 -11.40
C CYS A 6 -10.35 -6.24 -12.56
N ARG A 7 -10.53 -7.14 -13.55
CA ARG A 7 -9.73 -7.19 -14.79
C ARG A 7 -9.73 -5.88 -15.61
N SER A 8 -10.79 -5.06 -15.53
CA SER A 8 -10.87 -3.80 -16.27
C SER A 8 -10.14 -2.65 -15.59
N ALA A 9 -9.92 -2.69 -14.28
CA ALA A 9 -9.25 -1.61 -13.55
C ALA A 9 -7.74 -1.60 -13.83
N VAL A 10 -7.08 -2.76 -13.71
CA VAL A 10 -5.66 -2.94 -14.05
C VAL A 10 -5.40 -2.62 -15.54
N ALA A 11 -6.27 -3.10 -16.44
CA ALA A 11 -6.17 -2.80 -17.86
C ALA A 11 -6.44 -1.31 -18.19
N ARG A 12 -7.18 -0.57 -17.36
CA ARG A 12 -7.45 0.86 -17.54
C ARG A 12 -6.28 1.72 -17.05
N TRP A 13 -5.61 1.32 -15.98
CA TRP A 13 -4.38 1.97 -15.50
C TRP A 13 -3.23 1.83 -16.51
N VAL A 14 -3.03 0.62 -17.04
CA VAL A 14 -2.05 0.36 -18.12
C VAL A 14 -2.39 1.12 -19.41
N ARG A 15 -3.67 1.35 -19.72
CA ARG A 15 -4.12 2.11 -20.91
C ARG A 15 -4.03 3.63 -20.75
N LEU A 16 -4.35 4.20 -19.58
CA LEU A 16 -4.22 5.64 -19.32
C LEU A 16 -2.76 6.11 -19.39
N TRP A 17 -1.82 5.23 -19.06
CA TRP A 17 -0.38 5.47 -19.23
C TRP A 17 0.07 5.48 -20.71
N ALA A 18 -0.65 4.80 -21.62
CA ALA A 18 -0.28 4.74 -23.04
C ALA A 18 -0.54 6.05 -23.81
N SER A 19 -1.43 6.92 -23.33
CA SER A 19 -1.82 8.15 -24.05
C SER A 19 -0.85 9.31 -23.90
N THR A 20 0.07 9.28 -22.93
CA THR A 20 1.01 10.39 -22.67
C THR A 20 2.35 10.24 -23.39
N TRP A 21 2.60 9.14 -24.12
CA TRP A 21 3.93 8.86 -24.69
C TRP A 21 3.95 8.27 -26.12
N ALA A 22 2.83 8.26 -26.84
CA ALA A 22 2.78 7.71 -28.19
C ALA A 22 3.22 8.73 -29.27
N GLY A 23 4.52 8.82 -29.49
CA GLY A 23 5.07 9.28 -30.77
C GLY A 23 4.71 8.28 -31.87
N LYS A 24 4.03 8.74 -32.93
CA LYS A 24 3.65 7.92 -34.08
C LYS A 24 4.90 7.49 -34.85
N SER A 25 5.18 6.19 -34.94
CA SER A 25 5.90 5.63 -36.08
C SER A 25 5.05 4.54 -36.72
N THR A 26 4.66 4.79 -37.96
CA THR A 26 4.02 3.82 -38.85
C THR A 26 5.08 3.36 -39.83
N THR A 27 5.48 2.10 -39.76
CA THR A 27 6.23 1.46 -40.85
C THR A 27 5.53 0.17 -41.22
N THR A 28 5.03 0.15 -42.45
CA THR A 28 4.42 -1.00 -43.11
C THR A 28 5.54 -1.84 -43.73
N SER A 29 5.56 -3.15 -43.49
CA SER A 29 6.22 -4.09 -44.41
C SER A 29 5.40 -5.37 -44.56
N ARG A 30 5.19 -5.76 -45.83
CA ARG A 30 4.67 -7.06 -46.24
C ARG A 30 5.86 -8.00 -46.43
N GLY A 31 5.72 -9.26 -46.03
CA GLY A 31 6.71 -10.31 -46.32
C GLY A 31 6.26 -11.69 -45.88
N THR A 32 5.84 -12.48 -46.86
CA THR A 32 5.97 -13.94 -47.06
C THR A 32 5.86 -14.90 -45.86
N ALA A 33 4.90 -15.83 -45.99
CA ALA A 33 4.67 -16.97 -45.12
C ALA A 33 5.86 -17.95 -45.10
N ASP A 34 6.37 -18.24 -43.90
CA ASP A 34 7.27 -19.36 -43.64
C ASP A 34 6.47 -20.53 -43.03
N LEU A 35 6.51 -21.65 -43.74
CA LEU A 35 5.94 -22.94 -43.38
C LEU A 35 6.99 -23.75 -42.61
N TYR A 36 7.18 -23.47 -41.32
CA TYR A 36 7.85 -24.38 -40.39
C TYR A 36 7.13 -24.29 -39.04
N GLY A 37 6.79 -25.46 -38.49
CA GLY A 37 5.85 -25.69 -37.38
C GLY A 37 5.65 -24.53 -36.42
N GLU A 38 4.38 -24.11 -36.27
CA GLU A 38 3.93 -23.41 -35.09
C GLU A 38 4.19 -24.30 -33.87
N VAL A 39 5.39 -24.20 -33.30
CA VAL A 39 5.53 -24.32 -31.86
C VAL A 39 4.57 -23.28 -31.33
N CYS A 40 3.47 -23.70 -30.72
CA CYS A 40 2.68 -22.82 -29.87
C CYS A 40 3.63 -22.35 -28.77
N VAL A 41 4.37 -21.26 -29.02
CA VAL A 41 5.11 -20.57 -27.98
C VAL A 41 4.01 -20.07 -27.06
N SER A 42 3.81 -20.79 -25.96
CA SER A 42 2.96 -20.30 -24.89
C SER A 42 3.50 -18.91 -24.56
N ARG A 43 2.73 -17.86 -24.87
CA ARG A 43 3.14 -16.50 -24.50
C ARG A 43 3.28 -16.50 -22.99
N ARG A 44 4.53 -16.51 -22.51
CA ARG A 44 4.84 -16.47 -21.08
C ARG A 44 4.07 -15.32 -20.46
N LYS A 45 3.48 -15.59 -19.30
CA LYS A 45 2.71 -14.61 -18.55
C LYS A 45 3.45 -14.28 -17.28
N TYR A 46 3.35 -13.02 -16.89
CA TYR A 46 4.11 -12.48 -15.78
C TYR A 46 3.18 -11.80 -14.79
N THR A 47 3.59 -11.77 -13.54
CA THR A 47 2.97 -10.96 -12.48
C THR A 47 4.01 -10.07 -11.84
N ILE A 48 3.58 -8.93 -11.31
CA ILE A 48 4.42 -8.03 -10.54
C ILE A 48 4.12 -8.22 -9.06
N GLY A 49 5.15 -8.44 -8.25
CA GLY A 49 5.08 -8.30 -6.79
C GLY A 49 5.75 -7.00 -6.38
N VAL A 50 5.15 -6.23 -5.47
CA VAL A 50 5.79 -5.04 -4.87
C VAL A 50 5.86 -5.20 -3.36
N ASP A 51 7.08 -5.31 -2.86
CA ASP A 51 7.44 -5.46 -1.46
C ASP A 51 7.75 -4.07 -0.89
N TYR A 52 6.87 -3.55 -0.04
CA TYR A 52 7.03 -2.29 0.66
C TYR A 52 7.64 -2.52 2.05
N GLY A 53 8.96 -2.38 2.11
CA GLY A 53 9.74 -2.42 3.34
C GLY A 53 9.68 -1.13 4.15
N THR A 54 10.61 -0.97 5.09
CA THR A 54 10.67 0.22 5.95
C THR A 54 11.38 1.40 5.29
N GLU A 55 12.38 1.18 4.43
CA GLU A 55 13.22 2.24 3.87
C GLU A 55 13.10 2.37 2.34
N SER A 56 12.45 1.40 1.70
CA SER A 56 12.34 1.31 0.25
C SER A 56 11.21 0.38 -0.15
N GLY A 57 10.77 0.48 -1.41
CA GLY A 57 9.97 -0.55 -2.05
C GLY A 57 10.73 -1.24 -3.17
N ARG A 58 10.46 -2.53 -3.35
CA ARG A 58 11.05 -3.39 -4.37
C ARG A 58 9.97 -4.02 -5.24
N ALA A 59 10.02 -3.79 -6.55
CA ALA A 59 9.19 -4.51 -7.52
C ALA A 59 9.95 -5.70 -8.09
N LEU A 60 9.26 -6.83 -8.25
CA LEU A 60 9.74 -8.05 -8.89
C LEU A 60 8.81 -8.42 -10.05
N LEU A 61 9.39 -8.81 -11.18
CA LEU A 61 8.66 -9.39 -12.30
C LEU A 61 8.85 -10.89 -12.26
N VAL A 62 7.75 -11.64 -12.14
CA VAL A 62 7.78 -13.09 -11.91
C VAL A 62 7.10 -13.82 -13.04
N ASP A 63 7.75 -14.85 -13.59
CA ASP A 63 7.14 -15.77 -14.55
C ASP A 63 6.09 -16.64 -13.84
N VAL A 64 4.85 -16.60 -14.32
CA VAL A 64 3.70 -17.28 -13.69
C VAL A 64 3.80 -18.79 -13.76
N ALA A 65 4.45 -19.34 -14.79
CA ALA A 65 4.56 -20.78 -14.98
C ALA A 65 5.66 -21.39 -14.10
N THR A 66 6.75 -20.65 -13.85
CA THR A 66 7.94 -21.17 -13.15
C THR A 66 8.13 -20.59 -11.75
N GLY A 67 7.56 -19.42 -11.46
CA GLY A 67 7.86 -18.65 -10.24
C GLY A 67 9.23 -17.96 -10.27
N GLU A 68 9.91 -17.95 -11.41
CA GLU A 68 11.23 -17.34 -11.57
C GLU A 68 11.13 -15.81 -11.55
N GLU A 69 12.03 -15.17 -10.80
CA GLU A 69 12.24 -13.72 -10.86
C GLU A 69 13.02 -13.37 -12.13
N VAL A 70 12.37 -12.61 -13.01
CA VAL A 70 12.89 -12.23 -14.34
C VAL A 70 13.64 -10.90 -14.28
N ALA A 71 13.18 -10.00 -13.43
CA ALA A 71 13.78 -8.69 -13.19
C ALA A 71 13.29 -8.12 -11.86
N ALA A 72 14.07 -7.19 -11.31
CA ALA A 72 13.74 -6.47 -10.10
C ALA A 72 14.16 -5.00 -10.21
N ALA A 73 13.48 -4.15 -9.46
CA ALA A 73 13.89 -2.77 -9.26
C ALA A 73 13.56 -2.32 -7.84
N VAL A 74 14.43 -1.50 -7.25
CA VAL A 74 14.27 -0.96 -5.89
C VAL A 74 14.23 0.56 -5.98
N HIS A 75 13.33 1.17 -5.22
CA HIS A 75 13.27 2.61 -5.05
C HIS A 75 13.28 2.96 -3.55
N PRO A 76 14.33 3.61 -3.05
CA PRO A 76 14.35 4.15 -1.69
C PRO A 76 13.23 5.17 -1.48
N TYR A 77 12.68 5.22 -0.28
CA TYR A 77 11.72 6.28 0.08
C TYR A 77 12.46 7.61 0.17
N GLY A 78 11.90 8.67 -0.43
CA GLY A 78 12.52 9.98 -0.51
C GLY A 78 12.67 10.63 0.86
N ASP A 79 11.65 10.50 1.72
CA ASP A 79 11.69 10.99 3.09
C ASP A 79 12.11 9.92 4.11
N GLY A 80 12.28 8.65 3.68
CA GLY A 80 12.68 7.55 4.54
C GLY A 80 11.72 7.33 5.72
N VAL A 81 12.27 6.98 6.88
CA VAL A 81 11.53 7.06 8.14
C VAL A 81 11.62 8.48 8.71
N ILE A 82 10.45 9.06 8.96
CA ILE A 82 10.27 10.37 9.57
C ILE A 82 10.10 10.16 11.09
N ASP A 83 11.19 10.15 11.85
CA ASP A 83 11.19 10.00 13.32
C ASP A 83 11.85 11.17 14.09
N GLU A 84 12.42 12.14 13.38
CA GLU A 84 12.98 13.36 14.00
C GLU A 84 12.10 14.60 13.76
N HIS A 85 11.83 14.95 12.50
CA HIS A 85 11.09 16.15 12.11
C HIS A 85 10.21 15.84 10.89
N LEU A 86 9.05 16.49 10.78
CA LEU A 86 8.27 16.40 9.53
C LEU A 86 9.04 17.04 8.37
N PRO A 87 8.90 16.53 7.12
CA PRO A 87 9.59 17.15 5.99
C PRO A 87 9.13 18.60 5.81
N GLY A 88 10.09 19.54 5.85
CA GLY A 88 9.84 20.98 5.77
C GLY A 88 9.56 21.68 7.11
N SER A 89 9.72 21.00 8.24
CA SER A 89 9.58 21.56 9.59
C SER A 89 10.87 21.35 10.40
N ASP A 90 11.17 22.30 11.28
CA ASP A 90 12.25 22.19 12.28
C ASP A 90 11.72 21.81 13.67
N GLU A 91 10.40 21.65 13.83
CA GLU A 91 9.79 21.24 15.09
C GLU A 91 10.01 19.72 15.32
N PRO A 92 10.59 19.32 16.45
CA PRO A 92 10.90 17.92 16.71
C PRO A 92 9.62 17.12 16.97
N LEU A 93 9.61 15.88 16.47
CA LEU A 93 8.56 14.91 16.77
C LEU A 93 8.65 14.46 18.23
N PRO A 94 7.50 14.10 18.85
CA PRO A 94 7.51 13.49 20.17
C PRO A 94 8.29 12.17 20.18
N PRO A 95 8.77 11.71 21.36
CA PRO A 95 9.41 10.40 21.49
C PRO A 95 8.54 9.27 20.96
N ASP A 96 9.19 8.21 20.47
CA ASP A 96 8.55 6.99 19.94
C ASP A 96 7.65 7.20 18.71
N PHE A 97 7.70 8.37 18.08
CA PHE A 97 7.11 8.61 16.77
C PHE A 97 7.94 7.96 15.69
N ALA A 98 7.26 7.31 14.76
CA ALA A 98 7.81 6.90 13.49
C ALA A 98 6.74 7.05 12.41
N LEU A 99 7.00 7.92 11.46
CA LEU A 99 6.08 8.28 10.39
C LEU A 99 6.70 7.97 9.02
N GLN A 100 5.86 7.98 7.98
CA GLN A 100 6.29 7.86 6.58
C GLN A 100 5.46 8.77 5.68
N ASN A 101 6.03 9.15 4.54
CA ASN A 101 5.32 9.89 3.50
C ASN A 101 4.57 8.91 2.56
N PRO A 102 3.24 8.99 2.43
CA PRO A 102 2.51 8.13 1.50
C PRO A 102 2.82 8.40 0.02
N GLN A 103 3.42 9.56 -0.31
CA GLN A 103 3.89 9.86 -1.66
C GLN A 103 5.02 8.92 -2.08
N ASP A 104 5.90 8.53 -1.15
CA ASP A 104 7.00 7.60 -1.43
C ASP A 104 6.47 6.26 -1.94
N TYR A 105 5.33 5.79 -1.42
CA TYR A 105 4.73 4.53 -1.87
C TYR A 105 4.25 4.59 -3.32
N ILE A 106 3.72 5.74 -3.74
CA ILE A 106 3.31 6.00 -5.12
C ILE A 106 4.54 6.06 -6.02
N ASP A 107 5.61 6.69 -5.57
CA ASP A 107 6.82 6.88 -6.37
C ASP A 107 7.58 5.57 -6.56
N VAL A 108 7.54 4.63 -5.60
CA VAL A 108 7.97 3.24 -5.84
C VAL A 108 7.29 2.66 -7.08
N LEU A 109 5.97 2.77 -7.23
CA LEU A 109 5.27 2.23 -8.41
C LEU A 109 5.70 2.94 -9.70
N LYS A 110 5.82 4.27 -9.66
CA LYS A 110 6.17 5.08 -10.83
C LYS A 110 7.58 4.81 -11.32
N GLU A 111 8.52 4.55 -10.41
CA GLU A 111 9.93 4.39 -10.75
C GLU A 111 10.29 2.94 -11.03
N THR A 112 9.88 2.01 -10.17
CA THR A 112 10.33 0.61 -10.25
C THR A 112 9.69 -0.14 -11.41
N ILE A 113 8.38 0.00 -11.63
CA ILE A 113 7.66 -0.79 -12.64
C ILE A 113 8.17 -0.46 -14.07
N PRO A 114 8.26 0.82 -14.49
CA PRO A 114 8.79 1.14 -15.81
C PRO A 114 10.26 0.76 -15.97
N ALA A 115 11.09 0.91 -14.93
CA ALA A 115 12.49 0.51 -14.97
C ALA A 115 12.64 -1.00 -15.23
N MET A 116 11.95 -1.81 -14.43
CA MET A 116 11.96 -3.27 -14.51
C MET A 116 11.42 -3.80 -15.85
N LEU A 117 10.36 -3.18 -16.41
CA LEU A 117 9.83 -3.57 -17.73
C LEU A 117 10.77 -3.20 -18.87
N ARG A 118 11.47 -2.06 -18.78
CA ARG A 118 12.50 -1.69 -19.78
C ARG A 118 13.68 -2.65 -19.74
N GLU A 119 14.14 -3.01 -18.55
CA GLU A 119 15.29 -3.89 -18.37
C GLU A 119 15.02 -5.33 -18.83
N SER A 120 13.87 -5.89 -18.43
CA SER A 120 13.48 -7.26 -18.81
C SER A 120 13.12 -7.43 -20.29
N GLY A 121 12.73 -6.33 -20.97
CA GLY A 121 12.17 -6.40 -22.32
C GLY A 121 10.78 -7.07 -22.40
N VAL A 122 10.17 -7.39 -21.25
CA VAL A 122 8.84 -7.99 -21.19
C VAL A 122 7.79 -6.97 -21.62
N LYS A 123 6.91 -7.40 -22.52
CA LYS A 123 5.78 -6.59 -22.98
C LYS A 123 4.76 -6.45 -21.86
N ARG A 124 4.29 -5.22 -21.62
CA ARG A 124 3.24 -4.95 -20.61
C ARG A 124 1.97 -5.77 -20.82
N GLU A 125 1.66 -6.16 -22.07
CA GLU A 125 0.50 -6.99 -22.41
C GLU A 125 0.63 -8.44 -21.93
N ASP A 126 1.83 -8.86 -21.55
CA ASP A 126 2.11 -10.17 -20.97
C ASP A 126 2.11 -10.16 -19.43
N VAL A 127 2.01 -8.97 -18.80
CA VAL A 127 1.78 -8.83 -17.36
C VAL A 127 0.28 -8.95 -17.06
N ILE A 128 -0.10 -9.98 -16.29
CA ILE A 128 -1.51 -10.33 -16.05
C ILE A 128 -2.04 -9.91 -14.67
N GLY A 129 -1.18 -9.42 -13.79
CA GLY A 129 -1.56 -8.99 -12.45
C GLY A 129 -0.43 -8.32 -11.68
N ILE A 130 -0.81 -7.62 -10.62
CA ILE A 130 0.07 -7.00 -9.64
C ILE A 130 -0.43 -7.36 -8.24
N GLY A 131 0.49 -7.68 -7.34
CA GLY A 131 0.25 -7.87 -5.92
C GLY A 131 1.23 -7.02 -5.11
N THR A 132 0.82 -6.65 -3.91
CA THR A 132 1.65 -5.86 -3.00
C THR A 132 1.70 -6.53 -1.63
N ASP A 133 2.85 -6.51 -1.01
CA ASP A 133 3.04 -6.79 0.42
C ASP A 133 3.62 -5.55 1.10
N PHE A 134 3.39 -5.43 2.40
CA PHE A 134 3.66 -4.19 3.14
C PHE A 134 4.04 -4.52 4.58
N THR A 135 4.84 -3.64 5.19
CA THR A 135 4.98 -3.61 6.65
C THR A 135 3.60 -3.56 7.34
N ALA A 136 3.44 -4.34 8.40
CA ALA A 136 2.13 -4.60 8.99
C ALA A 136 1.73 -3.56 10.04
N CYS A 137 0.50 -3.05 9.95
CA CYS A 137 -0.01 -1.93 10.74
C CYS A 137 0.72 -0.60 10.50
N THR A 138 1.02 -0.37 9.23
CA THR A 138 1.43 0.93 8.70
C THR A 138 0.16 1.62 8.21
N MET A 139 -0.44 2.45 9.07
CA MET A 139 -1.81 2.96 8.89
C MET A 139 -1.83 4.47 8.68
N LEU A 140 -2.88 4.97 8.02
CA LEU A 140 -3.04 6.40 7.75
C LEU A 140 -4.52 6.85 7.80
N PRO A 141 -4.78 8.10 8.22
CA PRO A 141 -6.08 8.73 8.05
C PRO A 141 -6.24 9.28 6.62
N ILE A 142 -7.41 9.05 6.02
CA ILE A 142 -7.73 9.52 4.67
C ILE A 142 -9.07 10.26 4.64
N GLU A 143 -9.20 11.18 3.67
CA GLU A 143 -10.48 11.78 3.30
C GLU A 143 -11.37 10.78 2.55
N LYS A 144 -12.63 11.18 2.32
CA LYS A 144 -13.60 10.40 1.55
C LYS A 144 -13.14 10.07 0.12
N ALA A 145 -12.28 10.89 -0.47
CA ALA A 145 -11.71 10.65 -1.79
C ALA A 145 -10.52 9.67 -1.81
N GLY A 146 -10.02 9.25 -0.63
CA GLY A 146 -8.82 8.41 -0.52
C GLY A 146 -7.52 9.20 -0.37
N THR A 147 -7.59 10.54 -0.32
CA THR A 147 -6.45 11.42 -0.09
C THR A 147 -5.96 11.29 1.36
N PRO A 148 -4.68 10.96 1.63
CA PRO A 148 -4.09 11.06 2.96
C PRO A 148 -4.22 12.46 3.54
N LEU A 149 -4.59 12.57 4.82
CA LEU A 149 -4.80 13.88 5.44
C LEU A 149 -3.52 14.74 5.45
N CYS A 150 -2.33 14.14 5.61
CA CYS A 150 -1.06 14.87 5.51
C CYS A 150 -0.80 15.51 4.13
N MET A 151 -1.50 15.09 3.07
CA MET A 151 -1.39 15.70 1.75
C MET A 151 -2.32 16.92 1.58
N THR A 152 -3.16 17.22 2.57
CA THR A 152 -3.99 18.42 2.58
C THR A 152 -3.21 19.59 3.19
N PRO A 153 -3.31 20.81 2.62
CA PRO A 153 -2.60 21.98 3.17
C PRO A 153 -2.92 22.27 4.64
N GLN A 154 -4.14 21.95 5.09
CA GLN A 154 -4.62 22.25 6.44
C GLN A 154 -4.01 21.33 7.51
N LEU A 155 -3.64 20.10 7.14
CA LEU A 155 -3.16 19.09 8.09
C LEU A 155 -1.73 18.61 7.79
N ARG A 156 -1.06 19.20 6.80
CA ARG A 156 0.32 18.86 6.40
C ARG A 156 1.30 18.94 7.57
N ASP A 157 1.14 19.95 8.43
CA ASP A 157 2.05 20.22 9.54
C ASP A 157 1.62 19.53 10.85
N ASN A 158 0.53 18.75 10.82
CA ASN A 158 0.08 17.98 11.98
C ASN A 158 0.61 16.53 11.90
N PRO A 159 1.51 16.10 12.80
CA PRO A 159 2.16 14.79 12.71
C PRO A 159 1.16 13.62 12.84
N TYR A 160 -0.01 13.82 13.45
CA TYR A 160 -1.02 12.77 13.57
C TYR A 160 -1.78 12.50 12.26
N ALA A 161 -1.69 13.39 11.27
CA ALA A 161 -2.28 13.25 9.95
C ALA A 161 -1.43 12.39 8.99
N TRP A 162 -0.20 12.03 9.39
CA TRP A 162 0.74 11.23 8.62
C TRP A 162 0.53 9.73 8.81
N VAL A 163 1.21 8.95 7.97
CA VAL A 163 1.24 7.49 8.10
C VAL A 163 1.97 7.13 9.39
N LYS A 164 1.33 6.37 10.29
CA LYS A 164 1.97 5.80 11.48
C LYS A 164 2.44 4.38 11.17
N ILE A 165 3.75 4.19 11.08
CA ILE A 165 4.33 2.91 10.63
C ILE A 165 4.38 1.87 11.75
N TRP A 166 4.72 0.63 11.42
CA TRP A 166 4.77 -0.48 12.38
C TRP A 166 5.63 -0.20 13.61
N LYS A 167 6.78 0.50 13.50
CA LYS A 167 7.67 0.87 14.62
C LYS A 167 7.23 2.12 15.42
N HIS A 168 6.06 2.69 15.14
CA HIS A 168 5.50 3.77 15.96
C HIS A 168 4.95 3.20 17.27
N HIS A 169 5.53 3.62 18.40
CA HIS A 169 5.23 3.07 19.73
C HIS A 169 4.61 4.08 20.71
N ALA A 170 4.45 5.35 20.32
CA ALA A 170 3.92 6.39 21.20
C ALA A 170 2.51 6.09 21.75
N ALA A 171 1.69 5.31 21.03
CA ALA A 171 0.38 4.81 21.47
C ALA A 171 0.42 3.69 22.55
N GLN A 172 1.52 3.52 23.28
CA GLN A 172 1.66 2.48 24.32
C GLN A 172 0.70 2.68 25.49
N SER A 173 0.39 3.93 25.84
CA SER A 173 -0.54 4.24 26.92
C SER A 173 -1.97 3.77 26.59
N GLU A 174 -2.40 3.98 25.35
CA GLU A 174 -3.67 3.56 24.78
C GLU A 174 -3.76 2.03 24.67
N ALA A 175 -2.67 1.38 24.26
CA ALA A 175 -2.61 -0.08 24.22
C ALA A 175 -2.75 -0.69 25.62
N ASN A 176 -2.06 -0.15 26.63
CA ASN A 176 -2.21 -0.61 28.01
C ASN A 176 -3.65 -0.44 28.48
N ARG A 177 -4.24 0.73 28.24
CA ARG A 177 -5.62 1.01 28.64
C ARG A 177 -6.63 0.12 27.93
N LEU A 178 -6.44 -0.15 26.64
CA LEU A 178 -7.27 -1.07 25.87
C LEU A 178 -7.23 -2.48 26.46
N ASN A 179 -6.04 -2.98 26.82
CA ASN A 179 -5.87 -4.30 27.42
C ASN A 179 -6.53 -4.41 28.81
N GLU A 180 -6.41 -3.36 29.64
CA GLU A 180 -7.09 -3.29 30.94
C GLU A 180 -8.61 -3.36 30.78
N VAL A 181 -9.16 -2.55 29.87
CA VAL A 181 -10.60 -2.50 29.59
C VAL A 181 -11.09 -3.85 29.05
N ALA A 182 -10.38 -4.45 28.10
CA ALA A 182 -10.74 -5.73 27.52
C ALA A 182 -10.71 -6.86 28.56
N SER A 183 -9.71 -6.88 29.43
CA SER A 183 -9.59 -7.85 30.53
C SER A 183 -10.71 -7.68 31.55
N ALA A 184 -10.98 -6.44 31.98
CA ALA A 184 -12.02 -6.14 32.97
C ALA A 184 -13.43 -6.47 32.45
N ARG A 185 -13.66 -6.34 31.14
CA ARG A 185 -14.93 -6.69 30.50
C ARG A 185 -15.06 -8.17 30.14
N GLY A 186 -13.98 -8.96 30.26
CA GLY A 186 -13.97 -10.35 29.83
C GLY A 186 -14.17 -10.52 28.33
N GLU A 187 -13.62 -9.59 27.53
CA GLU A 187 -13.76 -9.60 26.07
C GLU A 187 -13.21 -10.90 25.46
N THR A 188 -14.06 -11.61 24.71
CA THR A 188 -13.75 -12.96 24.19
C THR A 188 -12.69 -12.96 23.09
N TRP A 189 -12.44 -11.80 22.47
CA TRP A 189 -11.42 -11.66 21.44
C TRP A 189 -10.01 -11.55 22.03
N LEU A 190 -9.83 -11.07 23.27
CA LEU A 190 -8.50 -10.80 23.84
C LEU A 190 -7.61 -12.06 23.91
N PRO A 191 -8.11 -13.25 24.31
CA PRO A 191 -7.33 -14.49 24.26
C PRO A 191 -6.84 -14.88 22.86
N ARG A 192 -7.52 -14.45 21.78
CA ARG A 192 -7.10 -14.73 20.39
C ARG A 192 -5.78 -14.04 20.03
N TYR A 193 -5.46 -12.96 20.74
CA TYR A 193 -4.22 -12.20 20.58
C TYR A 193 -3.22 -12.49 21.70
N GLY A 194 -3.36 -13.62 22.39
CA GLY A 194 -2.45 -14.01 23.47
C GLY A 194 -2.57 -13.13 24.72
N GLY A 195 -3.72 -12.47 24.92
CA GLY A 195 -3.97 -11.65 26.10
C GLY A 195 -3.50 -10.20 26.01
N LYS A 196 -2.96 -9.76 24.86
CA LYS A 196 -2.38 -8.41 24.72
C LYS A 196 -2.48 -7.87 23.29
N ILE A 197 -2.99 -6.64 23.18
CA ILE A 197 -2.91 -5.78 21.99
C ILE A 197 -1.63 -4.92 22.07
N SER A 198 -0.92 -4.80 20.94
CA SER A 198 0.30 -4.01 20.81
C SER A 198 0.02 -2.53 20.52
N SER A 199 0.94 -1.64 20.94
CA SER A 199 0.95 -0.20 20.57
C SER A 199 1.08 0.02 19.07
N GLU A 200 1.71 -0.92 18.38
CA GLU A 200 1.88 -0.87 16.93
C GLU A 200 0.57 -1.07 16.15
N TRP A 201 -0.50 -1.54 16.79
CA TRP A 201 -1.72 -2.00 16.12
C TRP A 201 -2.74 -0.88 15.94
N LEU A 202 -3.76 -1.12 15.11
CA LEU A 202 -4.59 -0.07 14.54
C LEU A 202 -5.36 0.72 15.62
N ILE A 203 -6.00 0.01 16.56
CA ILE A 203 -6.90 0.64 17.53
C ILE A 203 -6.16 1.57 18.50
N PRO A 204 -5.04 1.18 19.14
CA PRO A 204 -4.26 2.11 19.96
C PRO A 204 -3.82 3.37 19.22
N LYS A 205 -3.33 3.24 17.98
CA LYS A 205 -2.88 4.40 17.19
C LYS A 205 -4.02 5.34 16.77
N ILE A 206 -5.21 4.80 16.51
CA ILE A 206 -6.41 5.61 16.29
C ILE A 206 -6.79 6.34 17.58
N TRP A 207 -6.77 5.65 18.72
CA TRP A 207 -7.10 6.23 20.02
C TRP A 207 -6.11 7.33 20.41
N GLU A 208 -4.82 7.14 20.16
CA GLU A 208 -3.82 8.19 20.37
C GLU A 208 -4.15 9.43 19.52
N THR A 209 -4.51 9.25 18.26
CA THR A 209 -4.93 10.37 17.39
C THR A 209 -6.17 11.08 17.94
N LEU A 210 -7.16 10.33 18.42
CA LEU A 210 -8.36 10.90 19.05
C LEU A 210 -8.01 11.74 20.28
N ASN A 211 -7.07 11.30 21.12
CA ASN A 211 -6.71 11.99 22.35
C ASN A 211 -5.85 13.23 22.07
N MET A 212 -4.90 13.12 21.14
CA MET A 212 -3.83 14.10 20.96
C MET A 212 -4.07 15.10 19.82
N ALA A 213 -4.86 14.70 18.82
CA ALA A 213 -5.21 15.52 17.66
C ALA A 213 -6.67 15.25 17.25
N PRO A 214 -7.65 15.57 18.11
CA PRO A 214 -9.06 15.29 17.84
C PRO A 214 -9.56 15.91 16.53
N GLU A 215 -8.98 17.02 16.09
CA GLU A 215 -9.25 17.63 14.78
C GLU A 215 -8.87 16.73 13.60
N VAL A 216 -7.77 15.97 13.71
CA VAL A 216 -7.36 14.98 12.69
C VAL A 216 -8.31 13.78 12.71
N TYR A 217 -8.66 13.30 13.90
CA TYR A 217 -9.61 12.20 14.05
C TYR A 217 -10.97 12.55 13.43
N VAL A 218 -11.47 13.77 13.67
CA VAL A 218 -12.74 14.26 13.12
C VAL A 218 -12.65 14.48 11.60
N ALA A 219 -11.50 14.94 11.09
CA ALA A 219 -11.30 15.14 9.66
C ALA A 219 -11.17 13.83 8.87
N ALA A 220 -10.74 12.74 9.51
CA ALA A 220 -10.61 11.44 8.88
C ALA A 220 -11.99 10.84 8.55
N ASP A 221 -12.25 10.55 7.27
CA ASP A 221 -13.43 9.76 6.86
C ASP A 221 -13.24 8.29 7.30
N ARG A 222 -11.98 7.81 7.27
CA ARG A 222 -11.56 6.52 7.82
C ARG A 222 -10.05 6.45 8.00
N TYR A 223 -9.64 5.50 8.84
CA TYR A 223 -8.28 4.96 8.90
C TYR A 223 -8.19 3.70 8.04
N ILE A 224 -7.08 3.55 7.35
CA ILE A 224 -6.81 2.45 6.42
C ILE A 224 -5.36 1.99 6.56
N GLU A 225 -5.08 0.73 6.23
CA GLU A 225 -3.71 0.21 6.12
C GLU A 225 -3.08 0.67 4.80
N ALA A 226 -1.78 0.94 4.80
CA ALA A 226 -1.05 1.32 3.59
C ALA A 226 -1.12 0.23 2.52
N ALA A 227 -1.13 -1.04 2.93
CA ALA A 227 -1.36 -2.20 2.06
C ALA A 227 -2.72 -2.15 1.32
N ASP A 228 -3.76 -1.63 1.97
CA ASP A 228 -5.08 -1.47 1.35
C ASP A 228 -5.17 -0.15 0.56
N TRP A 229 -4.54 0.91 1.07
CA TRP A 229 -4.53 2.24 0.45
C TRP A 229 -3.80 2.24 -0.90
N ILE A 230 -2.67 1.54 -1.02
CA ILE A 230 -1.94 1.48 -2.30
C ILE A 230 -2.75 0.74 -3.37
N VAL A 231 -3.52 -0.28 -2.96
CA VAL A 231 -4.47 -0.99 -3.85
C VAL A 231 -5.63 -0.08 -4.23
N LEU A 232 -6.13 0.77 -3.32
CA LEU A 232 -7.09 1.82 -3.65
C LEU A 232 -6.52 2.78 -4.71
N GLN A 233 -5.24 3.19 -4.62
CA GLN A 233 -4.62 4.04 -5.65
C GLN A 233 -4.52 3.35 -7.02
N LEU A 234 -4.23 2.04 -7.04
CA LEU A 234 -4.13 1.26 -8.27
C LEU A 234 -5.48 0.98 -8.93
N THR A 235 -6.53 0.79 -8.13
CA THR A 235 -7.83 0.26 -8.62
C THR A 235 -8.95 1.29 -8.61
N GLY A 236 -8.84 2.34 -7.79
CA GLY A 236 -9.93 3.26 -7.48
C GLY A 236 -11.01 2.67 -6.58
N GLU A 237 -10.82 1.45 -6.05
CA GLU A 237 -11.77 0.78 -5.16
C GLU A 237 -11.11 0.43 -3.82
N GLU A 238 -11.73 0.85 -2.72
CA GLU A 238 -11.32 0.41 -1.39
C GLU A 238 -11.68 -1.07 -1.21
N LYS A 239 -10.66 -1.90 -0.92
CA LYS A 239 -10.81 -3.29 -0.47
C LYS A 239 -9.89 -3.47 0.73
N ARG A 240 -10.45 -3.93 1.85
CA ARG A 240 -9.69 -4.22 3.06
C ARG A 240 -9.30 -5.69 3.09
N ASN A 241 -8.01 -5.98 3.20
CA ASN A 241 -7.52 -7.35 3.26
C ASN A 241 -7.76 -7.96 4.66
N SER A 242 -7.99 -9.28 4.70
CA SER A 242 -8.27 -9.97 5.97
C SER A 242 -7.05 -10.14 6.87
N CYS A 243 -5.83 -10.00 6.34
CA CYS A 243 -4.60 -10.19 7.11
C CYS A 243 -4.43 -9.04 8.12
N THR A 244 -4.34 -7.81 7.64
CA THR A 244 -4.20 -6.64 8.53
C THR A 244 -5.44 -6.42 9.38
N ALA A 245 -6.64 -6.59 8.81
CA ALA A 245 -7.88 -6.51 9.59
C ALA A 245 -7.86 -7.49 10.77
N GLY A 246 -7.54 -8.77 10.51
CA GLY A 246 -7.52 -9.80 11.53
C GLY A 246 -6.41 -9.61 12.57
N TYR A 247 -5.16 -9.48 12.13
CA TYR A 247 -4.02 -9.47 13.04
C TYR A 247 -3.81 -8.12 13.73
N LYS A 248 -4.26 -7.01 13.14
CA LYS A 248 -3.89 -5.66 13.58
C LYS A 248 -5.08 -4.75 13.90
N ALA A 249 -6.31 -5.16 13.56
CA ALA A 249 -7.51 -4.34 13.77
C ALA A 249 -8.62 -5.02 14.59
N ILE A 250 -8.33 -6.13 15.28
CA ILE A 250 -9.29 -6.83 16.16
C ILE A 250 -10.51 -7.38 15.36
N TRP A 251 -10.34 -7.68 14.08
CA TRP A 251 -11.41 -8.23 13.26
C TRP A 251 -11.45 -9.76 13.32
N HIS A 252 -12.65 -10.33 13.34
CA HIS A 252 -12.87 -11.76 13.20
C HIS A 252 -13.87 -12.05 12.07
N LYS A 253 -13.59 -13.07 11.25
CA LYS A 253 -14.40 -13.38 10.06
C LYS A 253 -15.88 -13.65 10.35
N GLN A 254 -16.18 -14.25 11.51
CA GLN A 254 -17.55 -14.60 11.89
C GLN A 254 -18.20 -13.54 12.79
N GLU A 255 -17.41 -12.80 13.57
CA GLU A 255 -17.93 -11.90 14.61
C GLU A 255 -17.85 -10.42 14.20
N GLY A 256 -17.05 -10.08 13.19
CA GLY A 256 -16.84 -8.70 12.77
C GLY A 256 -15.81 -7.98 13.64
N TYR A 257 -16.05 -6.68 13.84
CA TYR A 257 -15.32 -5.80 14.76
C TYR A 257 -16.05 -5.71 16.10
#